data_AF-A0A535YX48-F1
#
_entry.id   AF-A0A535YX48-F1
#
_cell.length_a   1.000
_cell.length_b   1.000
_cell.length_c   1.000
_cell.angle_alpha   90.00
_cell.angle_beta   90.00
_cell.angle_gamma   90.00
#
_symmetry.space_group_name_H-M   'P 1'
#
loop_
_entity.id
_entity.type
_entity.pdbx_description
1 polymer ?
#
loop_
_entity_poly.entity_id
_entity_poly.type
_entity_poly.pdbx_seq_one_letter_code
_entity_poly.pdbx_strand_id
1 'polypeptide(L)'
;MSKGERLPTAMYLAGGGSALPEVGEQLKAFPWSDKMPFARTPTLHVLRPVDIRGIYDSTGLLLDQQDITPMGLAFHAIQQQAEDQAPLFGVMRKVLKAMKV
;
A
#
# COMPACT_ATOMS: atom_id res chain seq x y z
N MET A 1 -5.77 -6.96 21.87
CA MET A 1 -7.23 -6.88 21.59
C MET A 1 -7.55 -5.43 21.29
N SER A 2 -8.27 -5.12 20.20
CA SER A 2 -8.58 -3.73 19.82
C SER A 2 -9.34 -3.05 20.98
N LYS A 3 -8.89 -1.87 21.39
CA LYS A 3 -9.44 -1.13 22.54
C LYS A 3 -10.78 -0.47 22.17
N GLY A 4 -11.78 -1.26 21.76
CA GLY A 4 -13.10 -0.77 21.38
C GLY A 4 -13.19 -0.09 20.00
N GLU A 5 -12.10 -0.04 19.24
CA GLU A 5 -12.09 0.49 17.87
C GLU A 5 -12.73 -0.50 16.89
N ARG A 6 -13.60 0.02 16.03
CA ARG A 6 -14.21 -0.73 14.93
C ARG A 6 -13.12 -1.15 13.94
N LEU A 7 -13.13 -2.42 13.55
CA LEU A 7 -12.21 -2.92 12.55
C LEU A 7 -12.56 -2.41 11.14
N PRO A 8 -11.57 -2.30 10.23
CA PRO A 8 -11.77 -1.80 8.87
C PRO A 8 -12.83 -2.56 8.09
N THR A 9 -13.51 -1.91 7.15
CA THR A 9 -14.56 -2.58 6.34
C THR A 9 -13.99 -3.36 5.15
N ALA A 10 -12.68 -3.35 4.94
CA ALA A 10 -12.02 -4.00 3.83
C ALA A 10 -10.66 -4.57 4.29
N MET A 11 -10.29 -5.73 3.74
CA MET A 11 -8.97 -6.31 3.88
C MET A 11 -8.35 -6.51 2.50
N TYR A 12 -7.06 -6.20 2.41
CA TYR A 12 -6.26 -6.33 1.19
C TYR A 12 -5.20 -7.39 1.42
N LEU A 13 -5.14 -8.38 0.52
CA LEU A 13 -4.17 -9.47 0.56
C LEU A 13 -3.06 -9.20 -0.44
N ALA A 14 -1.82 -9.46 -0.01
CA ALA A 14 -0.60 -9.30 -0.78
C ALA A 14 0.36 -10.47 -0.51
N GLY A 15 1.39 -10.61 -1.34
CA GLY A 15 2.40 -11.66 -1.25
C GLY A 15 1.95 -12.99 -1.85
N GLY A 16 2.90 -13.90 -2.06
CA GLY A 16 2.65 -15.17 -2.77
C GLY A 16 1.57 -16.05 -2.10
N GLY A 17 1.45 -16.02 -0.78
CA GLY A 17 0.41 -16.78 -0.06
C GLY A 17 -1.02 -16.34 -0.39
N SER A 18 -1.21 -15.10 -0.86
CA SER A 18 -2.52 -14.60 -1.28
C SER A 18 -2.97 -15.11 -2.65
N ALA A 19 -2.08 -15.75 -3.41
CA ALA A 19 -2.41 -16.39 -4.67
C ALA A 19 -3.13 -17.74 -4.50
N LEU A 20 -3.11 -18.31 -3.28
CA LEU A 20 -3.82 -19.55 -2.95
C LEU A 20 -5.33 -19.29 -2.86
N PRO A 21 -6.17 -19.87 -3.74
CA PRO A 21 -7.61 -19.64 -3.73
C PRO A 21 -8.26 -19.97 -2.39
N GLU A 22 -7.78 -21.02 -1.73
CA GLU A 22 -8.29 -21.54 -0.46
C GLU A 22 -8.16 -20.49 0.65
N VAL A 23 -7.12 -19.65 0.63
CA VAL A 23 -6.96 -18.55 1.58
C VAL A 23 -8.12 -17.57 1.43
N GLY A 24 -8.44 -17.17 0.19
CA GLY A 24 -9.57 -16.30 -0.10
C GLY A 24 -10.90 -16.90 0.30
N GLU A 25 -11.11 -18.19 0.02
CA GLU A 25 -12.34 -18.91 0.37
C GLU A 25 -12.54 -19.01 1.89
N GLN A 26 -11.51 -19.40 2.64
CA GLN A 26 -11.58 -19.50 4.10
C GLN A 26 -11.83 -18.13 4.74
N LEU A 27 -11.18 -17.07 4.24
CA LEU A 27 -11.42 -15.71 4.73
C LEU A 27 -12.84 -15.21 4.42
N LYS A 28 -13.46 -15.62 3.30
CA LYS A 28 -14.86 -15.28 2.99
C LYS A 28 -15.85 -16.06 3.87
N ALA A 29 -15.54 -17.31 4.18
CA ALA A 29 -16.38 -18.17 5.01
C ALA A 29 -16.33 -17.82 6.51
N PHE A 30 -15.30 -17.08 6.94
CA PHE A 30 -15.14 -16.72 8.35
C PHE A 30 -16.23 -15.74 8.83
N PRO A 31 -16.91 -16.01 9.96
CA PRO A 31 -17.96 -15.14 10.49
C PRO A 31 -17.37 -13.93 11.23
N TRP A 32 -16.81 -12.98 10.48
CA TRP A 32 -16.06 -11.84 11.00
C TRP A 32 -16.82 -11.01 12.03
N SER A 33 -18.06 -10.62 11.74
CA SER A 33 -18.86 -9.78 12.64
C SER A 33 -19.29 -10.48 13.93
N ASP A 34 -19.35 -11.83 13.91
CA ASP A 34 -19.75 -12.60 15.10
C ASP A 34 -18.56 -12.84 16.05
N LYS A 35 -17.34 -12.89 15.48
CA LYS A 35 -16.12 -13.25 16.21
C LYS A 35 -15.24 -12.05 16.55
N MET A 36 -15.39 -10.94 15.83
CA MET A 36 -14.51 -9.78 15.87
C MET A 36 -15.33 -8.48 15.75
N PRO A 37 -14.84 -7.33 16.25
CA PRO A 37 -15.57 -6.06 16.25
C PRO A 37 -15.61 -5.36 14.87
N PHE A 38 -16.01 -6.10 13.83
CA PHE A 38 -16.35 -5.54 12.52
C PHE A 38 -17.82 -5.13 12.49
N ALA A 39 -18.10 -3.91 12.00
CA ALA A 39 -19.48 -3.42 11.86
C ALA A 39 -20.33 -4.22 10.84
N ARG A 40 -19.67 -4.92 9.91
CA ARG A 40 -20.23 -5.83 8.91
C ARG A 40 -19.12 -6.73 8.39
N THR A 41 -19.44 -7.82 7.70
CA THR A 41 -18.43 -8.66 7.02
C THR A 41 -17.53 -7.78 6.12
N PRO A 42 -16.21 -7.79 6.33
CA PRO A 42 -15.29 -6.98 5.53
C PRO A 42 -15.20 -7.49 4.08
N THR A 43 -15.00 -6.59 3.14
CA THR A 43 -14.68 -6.97 1.76
C THR A 43 -13.24 -7.49 1.66
N LEU A 44 -13.01 -8.45 0.77
CA LEU A 44 -11.68 -9.01 0.52
C LEU A 44 -11.21 -8.65 -0.87
N HIS A 45 -10.00 -8.10 -0.96
CA HIS A 45 -9.37 -7.73 -2.22
C HIS A 45 -7.97 -8.35 -2.28
N VAL A 46 -7.70 -9.16 -3.30
CA VAL A 46 -6.34 -9.64 -3.59
C VAL A 46 -5.69 -8.60 -4.48
N LEU A 47 -4.63 -7.97 -4.00
CA LEU A 47 -3.93 -6.90 -4.73
C LEU A 47 -3.18 -7.47 -5.92
N ARG A 48 -3.26 -6.78 -7.05
CA ARG A 48 -2.42 -7.01 -8.23
C ARG A 48 -1.57 -5.76 -8.49
N PRO A 49 -0.46 -5.87 -9.24
CA PRO A 49 0.41 -4.73 -9.52
C PRO A 49 -0.34 -3.51 -10.09
N VAL A 50 -1.37 -3.75 -10.92
CA VAL A 50 -2.24 -2.70 -11.48
C VAL A 50 -3.04 -1.92 -10.43
N ASP A 51 -3.26 -2.48 -9.24
CA ASP A 51 -3.97 -1.82 -8.15
C ASP A 51 -3.05 -0.86 -7.35
N ILE A 52 -1.73 -0.95 -7.56
CA ILE A 52 -0.72 -0.12 -6.89
C ILE A 52 -0.50 1.17 -7.67
N ARG A 53 -0.67 2.31 -6.98
CA ARG A 53 -0.46 3.64 -7.53
C ARG A 53 0.90 4.20 -7.09
N GLY A 54 1.46 5.12 -7.87
CA GLY A 54 2.71 5.81 -7.53
C GLY A 54 3.99 5.06 -7.94
N ILE A 55 3.87 3.86 -8.51
CA ILE A 55 4.95 3.14 -9.17
C ILE A 55 4.52 2.86 -10.59
N TYR A 56 5.40 3.13 -11.55
CA TYR A 56 5.24 2.75 -12.93
C TYR A 56 6.26 1.66 -13.28
N ASP A 57 5.78 0.47 -13.63
CA ASP A 57 6.64 -0.62 -14.08
C ASP A 57 6.84 -0.54 -15.60
N SER A 58 8.02 -0.11 -16.02
CA SER A 58 8.42 -0.13 -17.44
C SER A 58 9.05 -1.47 -17.86
N THR A 59 9.32 -2.37 -16.92
CA THR A 59 10.01 -3.65 -17.18
C THR A 59 9.03 -4.74 -17.60
N GLY A 60 7.77 -4.65 -17.17
CA GLY A 60 6.76 -5.69 -17.39
C GLY A 60 7.03 -6.97 -16.60
N LEU A 61 7.89 -6.89 -15.57
CA LEU A 61 8.27 -8.04 -14.73
C LEU A 61 7.43 -8.13 -13.46
N LEU A 62 6.66 -7.10 -13.11
CA LEU A 62 5.76 -7.11 -11.97
C LEU A 62 4.40 -7.64 -12.41
N LEU A 63 4.12 -8.90 -12.08
CA LEU A 63 3.02 -9.66 -12.67
C LEU A 63 1.90 -9.96 -11.68
N ASP A 64 2.23 -10.21 -10.41
CA ASP A 64 1.27 -10.81 -9.49
C ASP A 64 1.41 -10.34 -8.02
N GLN A 65 0.71 -11.03 -7.13
CA GLN A 65 0.61 -10.69 -5.72
C GLN A 65 1.96 -10.65 -4.99
N GLN A 66 2.93 -11.46 -5.44
CA GLN A 66 4.26 -11.53 -4.83
C GLN A 66 5.05 -10.24 -5.02
N ASP A 67 4.75 -9.50 -6.09
CA ASP A 67 5.42 -8.25 -6.46
C ASP A 67 4.94 -7.04 -5.65
N ILE A 68 3.79 -7.16 -4.96
CA ILE A 68 3.22 -6.05 -4.18
C ILE A 68 4.14 -5.59 -3.05
N THR A 69 4.75 -6.53 -2.33
CA THR A 69 5.68 -6.19 -1.23
C THR A 69 6.93 -5.46 -1.72
N PRO A 70 7.69 -5.95 -2.74
CA PRO A 70 8.82 -5.21 -3.27
C PRO A 70 8.41 -3.87 -3.91
N MET A 71 7.22 -3.77 -4.53
CA MET A 71 6.67 -2.48 -4.96
C MET A 71 6.51 -1.52 -3.78
N GLY A 72 5.91 -1.96 -2.66
CA GLY A 72 5.79 -1.12 -1.46
C GLY A 72 7.13 -0.59 -0.94
N LEU A 73 8.17 -1.43 -0.94
CA LEU A 73 9.52 -1.03 -0.57
C LEU A 73 10.14 -0.03 -1.54
N ALA A 74 9.96 -0.23 -2.85
CA ALA A 74 10.43 0.72 -3.86
C ALA A 74 9.74 2.09 -3.70
N PHE A 75 8.43 2.11 -3.45
CA PHE A 75 7.69 3.35 -3.20
C PHE A 75 8.24 4.07 -1.98
N HIS A 76 8.48 3.33 -0.89
CA HIS A 76 9.03 3.90 0.34
C HIS A 76 10.41 4.53 0.12
N ALA A 77 11.29 3.86 -0.63
CA ALA A 77 12.61 4.39 -0.97
C ALA A 77 12.54 5.68 -1.82
N ILE A 78 11.64 5.73 -2.81
CA ILE A 78 11.40 6.93 -3.63
C ILE A 78 10.92 8.10 -2.76
N GLN A 79 9.98 7.85 -1.85
CA GLN A 79 9.44 8.87 -0.95
C GLN A 79 10.51 9.40 0.01
N GLN A 80 11.32 8.51 0.58
CA GLN A 80 12.41 8.90 1.49
C GLN A 80 13.43 9.79 0.78
N GLN A 81 13.83 9.44 -0.44
CA GLN A 81 14.75 10.26 -1.23
C GLN A 81 14.16 11.65 -1.55
N ALA A 82 12.87 11.74 -1.84
CA ALA A 82 12.20 13.02 -2.10
C ALA A 82 12.18 13.91 -0.84
N GLU A 83 11.94 13.33 0.34
CA GLU A 83 11.99 14.04 1.62
C GLU A 83 13.40 14.56 1.92
N ASP A 84 14.44 13.75 1.69
CA ASP A 84 15.84 14.12 1.91
C ASP A 84 16.29 15.30 1.02
N GLN A 85 15.76 15.39 -0.21
CA GLN A 85 16.09 16.48 -1.14
C GLN A 85 15.29 17.77 -0.89
N ALA A 86 14.17 17.71 -0.18
CA ALA A 86 13.28 18.86 0.05
C ALA A 86 13.97 20.09 0.66
N PRO A 87 14.89 19.97 1.64
CA PRO A 87 15.62 21.12 2.19
C PRO A 87 16.50 21.81 1.14
N LEU A 88 17.19 21.05 0.29
CA LEU A 88 18.05 21.59 -0.78
C LEU A 88 17.23 22.41 -1.78
N PHE A 89 16.08 21.88 -2.23
CA PHE A 89 15.17 22.62 -3.10
C PHE A 89 14.66 23.91 -2.44
N GLY A 90 14.41 23.88 -1.14
CA GLY A 90 14.07 25.07 -0.35
C GLY A 90 15.15 26.14 -0.39
N VAL A 91 16.42 25.76 -0.25
CA VAL A 91 17.57 26.67 -0.33
C VAL A 91 17.73 27.21 -1.75
N MET A 92 17.72 26.35 -2.78
CA MET A 92 17.83 26.77 -4.18
C MET A 92 16.73 27.77 -4.55
N ARG A 93 15.49 27.54 -4.10
CA ARG A 93 14.37 28.47 -4.33
C ARG A 93 14.59 29.83 -3.67
N LYS A 94 15.18 29.88 -2.46
CA LYS A 94 15.54 31.14 -1.79
C LYS A 94 16.62 31.90 -2.57
N VAL A 95 17.65 31.19 -3.04
CA VAL A 95 18.73 31.79 -3.85
C VAL A 95 18.19 32.36 -5.16
N LEU A 96 17.39 31.60 -5.91
CA LEU A 96 16.77 32.07 -7.16
C LEU A 96 15.86 33.30 -6.95
N LYS A 97 15.18 33.38 -5.80
CA LYS A 97 14.36 34.55 -5.45
C LYS A 97 15.22 35.79 -5.15
N ALA A 98 16.38 35.60 -4.52
CA ALA A 98 17.33 36.68 -4.25
C ALA A 98 18.08 37.15 -5.51
N MET A 99 18.26 36.27 -6.50
CA MET A 99 18.87 36.60 -7.80
C MET A 99 17.91 37.28 -8.78
N LYS A 100 16.61 37.22 -8.54
CA LYS A 100 15.57 37.90 -9.35
C LYS A 100 15.40 39.39 -8.96
N VAL A 101 16.47 40.02 -8.49
CA VAL A 101 16.59 41.48 -8.29
C VAL A 101 17.22 42.08 -9.53
#